data_AF-A0A1B8DX79-F1
#
_entry.id   AF-A0A1B8DX79-F1
#
_cell.length_a   1.000
_cell.length_b   1.000
_cell.length_c   1.000
_cell.angle_alpha   90.00
_cell.angle_beta   90.00
_cell.angle_gamma   90.00
#
_symmetry.space_group_name_H-M   'P 1'
#
loop_
_entity.id
_entity.type
_entity.pdbx_description
1 polymer ?
#
loop_
_entity_poly.entity_id
_entity_poly.type
_entity_poly.pdbx_seq_one_letter_code
_entity_poly.pdbx_strand_id
1 'polypeptide(L)'
;MDSLKIAFRYPVTDRWRQLFSIFYTGAVSLPNVVALVYWTIVVPHDVVNVGDLFRNGDLQSFCIINLYFIALVVALIEIFFLSSINPPGPFFAHVLWLSAIAVGYYFWAFLGHILTGNYIYFFLDPEKVGEENVVVGLIAFISLLNIFYGVAYGMSSARDIITGPLEILGELHLPK
;
A
#
# COMPACT_ATOMS: atom_id res chain seq x y z
N MET A 1 30.69 7.24 30.09
CA MET A 1 29.21 7.37 29.97
C MET A 1 28.85 7.04 28.52
N ASP A 2 29.36 5.90 28.02
CA ASP A 2 29.51 5.63 26.58
C ASP A 2 28.77 4.36 26.14
N SER A 3 28.23 3.61 27.10
CA SER A 3 27.50 2.36 26.88
C SER A 3 26.02 2.59 26.52
N LEU A 4 25.49 3.79 26.81
CA LEU A 4 24.06 4.12 26.67
C LEU A 4 23.69 4.70 25.30
N LYS A 5 24.67 5.24 24.54
CA LYS A 5 24.42 5.76 23.18
C LYS A 5 24.47 4.69 22.09
N ILE A 6 24.99 3.50 22.40
CA ILE A 6 25.07 2.37 21.45
C ILE A 6 23.78 1.52 21.50
N ALA A 7 23.00 1.60 22.59
CA ALA A 7 21.78 0.83 22.76
C ALA A 7 20.58 1.32 21.91
N PHE A 8 20.61 2.55 21.38
CA PHE A 8 19.58 3.08 20.48
C PHE A 8 19.88 2.86 18.99
N ARG A 9 21.06 2.32 18.68
CA ARG A 9 21.41 1.85 17.33
C ARG A 9 21.16 0.35 17.32
N TYR A 10 19.89 -0.06 17.36
CA TYR A 10 19.54 -1.48 17.25
C TYR A 10 20.29 -2.06 16.04
N PRO A 11 21.16 -3.08 16.21
CA PRO A 11 21.48 -3.96 15.11
C PRO A 11 20.24 -4.85 14.97
N VAL A 12 19.14 -4.30 14.43
CA VAL A 12 18.13 -5.14 13.81
C VAL A 12 18.92 -5.92 12.78
N THR A 13 19.20 -7.20 13.05
CA THR A 13 19.98 -8.06 12.15
C THR A 13 19.46 -7.84 10.73
N ASP A 14 20.33 -7.70 9.74
CA ASP A 14 19.99 -7.26 8.37
C ASP A 14 18.68 -7.88 7.83
N ARG A 15 18.45 -9.16 8.14
CA ARG A 15 17.22 -9.92 7.86
C ARG A 15 15.92 -9.31 8.43
N TRP A 16 15.87 -8.93 9.69
CA TRP A 16 14.66 -8.35 10.31
C TRP A 16 14.34 -6.96 9.74
N ARG A 17 15.37 -6.19 9.37
CA ARG A 17 15.19 -4.90 8.70
C ARG A 17 14.56 -5.09 7.32
N GLN A 18 15.04 -6.08 6.58
CA GLN A 18 14.49 -6.45 5.28
C GLN A 18 13.04 -6.95 5.40
N LEU A 19 12.73 -7.82 6.37
CA LEU A 19 11.37 -8.31 6.58
C LEU A 19 10.40 -7.19 6.95
N PHE A 20 10.79 -6.30 7.87
CA PHE A 20 9.98 -5.14 8.24
C PHE A 20 9.74 -4.23 7.03
N SER A 21 10.78 -4.01 6.23
CA SER A 21 10.70 -3.20 5.03
C SER A 21 9.73 -3.78 3.99
N ILE A 22 9.77 -5.10 3.78
CA ILE A 22 8.86 -5.84 2.88
C ILE A 22 7.41 -5.72 3.38
N PHE A 23 7.19 -5.94 4.68
CA PHE A 23 5.87 -5.79 5.31
C PHE A 23 5.33 -4.36 5.19
N TYR A 24 6.15 -3.38 5.54
CA TYR A 24 5.81 -1.96 5.50
C TYR A 24 5.42 -1.50 4.09
N THR A 25 6.13 -1.98 3.07
CA THR A 25 5.82 -1.68 1.68
C THR A 25 4.40 -2.13 1.31
N GLY A 26 4.03 -3.35 1.73
CA GLY A 26 2.66 -3.85 1.55
C GLY A 26 1.62 -2.98 2.26
N ALA A 27 1.89 -2.62 3.52
CA ALA A 27 0.99 -1.81 4.33
C ALA A 27 0.72 -0.41 3.75
N VAL A 28 1.72 0.17 3.09
CA VAL A 28 1.62 1.51 2.48
C VAL A 28 1.03 1.45 1.06
N SER A 29 1.37 0.45 0.26
CA SER A 29 0.88 0.37 -1.13
C SER A 29 -0.59 -0.08 -1.23
N LEU A 30 -1.05 -0.97 -0.33
CA LEU A 30 -2.40 -1.53 -0.39
C LEU A 30 -3.52 -0.47 -0.28
N PRO A 31 -3.51 0.47 0.70
CA PRO A 31 -4.55 1.50 0.80
C PRO A 31 -4.68 2.35 -0.45
N ASN A 32 -3.54 2.71 -1.07
CA ASN A 32 -3.52 3.50 -2.29
C ASN A 32 -4.22 2.79 -3.46
N VAL A 33 -3.90 1.51 -3.65
CA VAL A 33 -4.50 0.69 -4.73
C VAL A 33 -5.97 0.44 -4.48
N VAL A 34 -6.34 0.08 -3.25
CA VAL A 34 -7.73 -0.21 -2.87
C VAL A 34 -8.59 1.03 -2.99
N ALA A 35 -8.10 2.20 -2.57
CA ALA A 35 -8.77 3.47 -2.78
C ALA A 35 -8.95 3.79 -4.27
N LEU A 36 -7.89 3.62 -5.07
CA LEU A 36 -7.98 3.89 -6.51
C LEU A 36 -8.97 2.97 -7.20
N VAL A 37 -8.92 1.66 -6.94
CA VAL A 37 -9.88 0.69 -7.48
C VAL A 37 -11.30 1.05 -7.07
N TYR A 38 -11.53 1.41 -5.80
CA TYR A 38 -12.86 1.80 -5.33
C TYR A 38 -13.39 3.02 -6.08
N TRP A 39 -12.64 4.12 -6.12
CA TRP A 39 -13.11 5.39 -6.69
C TRP A 39 -13.14 5.42 -8.21
N THR A 40 -12.26 4.69 -8.90
CA THR A 40 -12.12 4.76 -10.37
C THR A 40 -12.77 3.60 -11.10
N ILE A 41 -12.95 2.45 -10.45
CA ILE A 41 -13.51 1.25 -11.07
C ILE A 41 -14.86 0.91 -10.46
N VAL A 42 -14.97 0.85 -9.12
CA VAL A 42 -16.20 0.40 -8.45
C VAL A 42 -17.30 1.46 -8.48
N VAL A 43 -16.98 2.71 -8.13
CA VAL A 43 -17.95 3.82 -8.09
C VAL A 43 -18.51 4.16 -9.48
N PRO A 44 -17.71 4.31 -10.55
CA PRO A 44 -18.22 4.73 -11.86
C PRO A 44 -19.01 3.65 -12.61
N HIS A 45 -18.86 2.37 -12.24
CA HIS A 45 -19.61 1.27 -12.84
C HIS A 45 -21.00 1.05 -12.23
N ASP A 46 -21.52 2.03 -11.48
CA ASP A 46 -22.83 1.99 -10.79
C ASP A 46 -23.03 0.75 -9.90
N VAL A 47 -21.94 0.07 -9.52
CA VAL A 47 -21.96 -1.05 -8.57
C VAL A 47 -22.34 -0.55 -7.17
N VAL A 48 -22.08 0.73 -6.91
CA VAL A 48 -22.35 1.40 -5.64
C VAL A 48 -22.93 2.79 -5.91
N ASN A 49 -24.18 3.02 -5.54
CA ASN A 49 -24.82 4.33 -5.67
C ASN A 49 -24.35 5.26 -4.55
N VAL A 50 -23.50 6.23 -4.89
CA VAL A 50 -22.94 7.21 -3.95
C VAL A 50 -24.04 8.02 -3.25
N GLY A 51 -25.14 8.31 -3.94
CA GLY A 51 -26.27 9.03 -3.37
C GLY A 51 -26.99 8.24 -2.26
N ASP A 52 -27.11 6.92 -2.40
CA ASP A 52 -27.71 6.05 -1.38
C ASP A 52 -26.74 5.75 -0.23
N LEU A 53 -25.43 5.66 -0.50
CA LEU A 53 -24.41 5.46 0.53
C LEU A 53 -24.47 6.51 1.64
N PHE A 54 -24.56 7.78 1.26
CA PHE A 54 -24.63 8.90 2.20
C PHE A 54 -26.05 9.15 2.75
N ARG A 55 -27.05 8.41 2.27
CA ARG A 55 -28.45 8.51 2.72
C ARG A 55 -28.81 7.46 3.78
N ASN A 56 -28.16 6.30 3.75
CA ASN A 56 -28.48 5.14 4.59
C ASN A 56 -27.89 5.16 6.01
N GLY A 57 -27.13 6.20 6.38
CA GLY A 57 -26.72 6.46 7.76
C GLY A 57 -25.24 6.84 7.93
N ASP A 58 -24.93 7.33 9.14
CA ASP A 58 -23.61 7.86 9.51
C ASP A 58 -22.53 6.77 9.50
N LEU A 59 -22.85 5.55 9.99
CA LEU A 59 -21.86 4.49 10.18
C LEU A 59 -21.35 3.86 8.87
N GLN A 60 -22.22 3.66 7.87
CA GLN A 60 -21.82 3.14 6.55
C GLN A 60 -20.95 4.16 5.81
N SER A 61 -21.37 5.43 5.83
CA SER A 61 -20.62 6.56 5.27
C SER A 61 -19.25 6.71 5.94
N PHE A 62 -19.22 6.64 7.27
CA PHE A 62 -17.99 6.68 8.07
C PHE A 62 -17.04 5.54 7.70
N CYS A 63 -17.53 4.31 7.59
CA CYS A 63 -16.71 3.16 7.21
C CYS A 63 -16.08 3.34 5.82
N ILE A 64 -16.83 3.84 4.84
CA ILE A 64 -16.33 4.05 3.47
C ILE A 64 -15.29 5.17 3.42
N ILE A 65 -15.57 6.31 4.06
CA ILE A 65 -14.61 7.42 4.14
C ILE A 65 -13.34 6.97 4.85
N ASN A 66 -13.46 6.27 5.97
CA ASN A 66 -12.30 5.81 6.72
C ASN A 66 -11.45 4.81 5.91
N LEU A 67 -12.11 3.84 5.28
CA LEU A 67 -11.45 2.75 4.57
C LEU A 67 -10.77 3.21 3.27
N TYR A 68 -11.41 4.10 2.49
CA TYR A 68 -10.93 4.46 1.16
C TYR A 68 -10.36 5.88 1.04
N PHE A 69 -10.68 6.80 1.96
CA PHE A 69 -10.19 8.17 1.92
C PHE A 69 -9.15 8.44 3.02
N ILE A 70 -9.45 8.15 4.29
CA ILE A 70 -8.50 8.39 5.38
C ILE A 70 -7.27 7.50 5.22
N ALA A 71 -7.45 6.20 4.93
CA ALA A 71 -6.34 5.29 4.71
C ALA A 71 -5.44 5.71 3.53
N LEU A 72 -6.03 6.30 2.47
CA LEU A 72 -5.28 6.89 1.35
C LEU A 72 -4.45 8.09 1.81
N VAL A 73 -5.07 9.04 2.51
CA VAL A 73 -4.38 10.25 3.01
C VAL A 73 -3.22 9.88 3.93
N VAL A 74 -3.44 8.95 4.86
CA VAL A 74 -2.39 8.45 5.76
C VAL A 74 -1.26 7.82 4.97
N ALA A 75 -1.56 6.95 3.99
CA ALA A 75 -0.53 6.30 3.17
C ALA A 75 0.27 7.32 2.33
N LEU A 76 -0.36 8.38 1.82
CA LEU A 76 0.34 9.44 1.11
C LEU A 76 1.25 10.23 2.05
N ILE A 77 0.74 10.67 3.21
CA ILE A 77 1.56 11.36 4.23
C ILE A 77 2.78 10.50 4.60
N GLU A 78 2.56 9.20 4.76
CA GLU A 78 3.63 8.25 5.06
C GLU A 78 4.70 8.26 3.97
N ILE A 79 4.31 8.09 2.70
CA ILE A 79 5.25 8.08 1.55
C ILE A 79 6.01 9.41 1.44
N PHE A 80 5.31 10.54 1.53
CA PHE A 80 5.89 11.85 1.28
C PHE A 80 6.75 12.37 2.43
N PHE A 81 6.33 12.16 3.68
CA PHE A 81 6.92 12.86 4.84
C PHE A 81 7.55 11.93 5.87
N LEU A 82 6.98 10.76 6.13
CA LEU A 82 7.35 9.95 7.30
C LEU A 82 8.20 8.73 6.98
N SER A 83 8.25 8.31 5.71
CA SER A 83 8.93 7.08 5.30
C SER A 83 10.44 7.20 5.47
N SER A 84 10.98 6.80 6.62
CA SER A 84 12.43 6.79 6.91
C SER A 84 13.19 5.66 6.18
N ILE A 85 12.51 4.88 5.33
CA ILE A 85 13.09 3.69 4.71
C ILE A 85 13.89 4.10 3.46
N ASN A 86 15.22 4.19 3.63
CA ASN A 86 16.19 4.12 2.52
C ASN A 86 15.81 2.98 1.58
N PRO A 87 16.04 3.10 0.26
CA PRO A 87 15.47 2.24 -0.77
C PRO A 87 15.43 0.77 -0.34
N PRO A 88 14.22 0.23 -0.12
CA PRO A 88 14.01 -1.00 0.60
C PRO A 88 14.57 -2.20 -0.16
N GLY A 89 15.67 -2.78 0.35
CA GLY A 89 16.19 -4.10 -0.07
C GLY A 89 16.37 -4.30 -1.58
N PRO A 90 16.54 -5.56 -2.04
CA PRO A 90 16.53 -5.85 -3.47
C PRO A 90 15.13 -5.61 -4.03
N PHE A 91 15.00 -4.67 -4.97
CA PHE A 91 13.75 -4.27 -5.65
C PHE A 91 12.81 -5.44 -6.00
N PHE A 92 13.38 -6.54 -6.52
CA PHE A 92 12.63 -7.74 -6.92
C PHE A 92 11.95 -8.47 -5.76
N ALA A 93 12.49 -8.42 -4.54
CA ALA A 93 11.86 -9.07 -3.39
C ALA A 93 10.53 -8.39 -3.02
N HIS A 94 10.47 -7.07 -3.13
CA HIS A 94 9.24 -6.30 -2.91
C HIS A 94 8.21 -6.58 -4.01
N VAL A 95 8.65 -6.65 -5.27
CA VAL A 95 7.77 -6.98 -6.40
C VAL A 95 7.13 -8.36 -6.23
N LEU A 96 7.93 -9.37 -5.88
CA LEU A 96 7.43 -10.74 -5.65
C LEU A 96 6.51 -10.80 -4.44
N TRP A 97 6.85 -10.11 -3.35
CA TRP A 97 6.02 -10.05 -2.14
C TRP A 97 4.66 -9.40 -2.39
N LEU A 98 4.63 -8.25 -3.08
CA LEU A 98 3.39 -7.57 -3.42
C LEU A 98 2.53 -8.42 -4.35
N SER A 99 3.15 -9.11 -5.30
CA SER A 99 2.45 -10.05 -6.17
C SER A 99 1.85 -11.21 -5.37
N ALA A 100 2.57 -11.75 -4.39
CA ALA A 100 2.06 -12.78 -3.48
C ALA A 100 0.90 -12.26 -2.60
N ILE A 101 0.99 -11.04 -2.08
CA ILE A 101 -0.10 -10.38 -1.35
C ILE A 101 -1.34 -10.22 -2.24
N ALA A 102 -1.18 -9.79 -3.49
CA ALA A 102 -2.30 -9.60 -4.41
C ALA A 102 -3.03 -10.91 -4.70
N VAL A 103 -2.28 -12.00 -4.91
CA VAL A 103 -2.87 -13.35 -5.05
C VAL A 103 -3.52 -13.80 -3.73
N GLY A 104 -2.89 -13.54 -2.59
CA GLY A 104 -3.47 -13.82 -1.28
C GLY A 104 -4.77 -13.05 -1.02
N TYR A 105 -4.84 -11.80 -1.47
CA TYR A 105 -6.06 -10.97 -1.40
C TYR A 105 -7.17 -11.55 -2.28
N TYR A 106 -6.85 -12.04 -3.47
CA TYR A 106 -7.80 -12.76 -4.30
C TYR A 106 -8.33 -14.03 -3.61
N PHE A 107 -7.45 -14.83 -3.01
CA PHE A 107 -7.84 -16.00 -2.22
C PHE A 107 -8.75 -15.62 -1.03
N TRP A 108 -8.46 -14.51 -0.36
CA TRP A 108 -9.30 -13.97 0.70
C TRP A 108 -10.68 -13.53 0.18
N ALA A 109 -10.74 -12.87 -0.98
CA ALA A 109 -11.99 -12.49 -1.63
C ALA A 109 -12.83 -13.72 -2.02
N PHE A 110 -12.18 -14.79 -2.49
CA PHE A 110 -12.82 -16.07 -2.77
C PHE A 110 -13.43 -16.72 -1.52
N LEU A 111 -12.70 -16.71 -0.39
CA LEU A 111 -13.26 -17.17 0.90
C LEU A 111 -14.46 -16.32 1.33
N GLY A 112 -14.39 -15.00 1.15
CA GLY A 112 -15.51 -14.10 1.41
C GLY A 112 -16.73 -14.41 0.56
N HIS A 113 -16.53 -14.75 -0.73
CA HIS A 113 -17.59 -15.17 -1.62
C HIS A 113 -18.25 -16.48 -1.17
N ILE A 114 -17.48 -17.48 -0.72
CA ILE A 114 -18.07 -18.72 -0.17
C ILE A 114 -19.03 -18.43 1.00
N LEU A 115 -18.71 -17.45 1.84
CA LEU A 115 -19.53 -17.11 3.01
C LEU A 115 -20.70 -16.18 2.71
N THR A 116 -20.54 -15.24 1.77
CA THR A 116 -21.50 -14.16 1.53
C THR A 116 -22.23 -14.27 0.19
N GLY A 117 -21.83 -15.19 -0.67
CA GLY A 117 -22.28 -15.32 -2.05
C GLY A 117 -21.78 -14.23 -3.00
N ASN A 118 -20.96 -13.28 -2.53
CA ASN A 118 -20.56 -12.10 -3.31
C ASN A 118 -19.04 -11.88 -3.30
N TYR A 119 -18.48 -11.55 -4.45
CA TYR A 119 -17.09 -11.07 -4.54
C TYR A 119 -16.99 -9.59 -4.15
N ILE A 120 -15.87 -9.22 -3.52
CA ILE A 120 -15.56 -7.82 -3.17
C ILE A 120 -15.47 -6.93 -4.40
N TYR A 121 -14.95 -7.46 -5.51
CA TYR A 121 -14.82 -6.75 -6.78
C TYR A 121 -15.52 -7.52 -7.89
N PHE A 122 -16.28 -6.81 -8.73
CA PHE A 122 -17.02 -7.44 -9.84
C PHE A 122 -16.09 -8.07 -10.89
N PHE A 123 -14.88 -7.54 -11.07
CA PHE A 123 -13.91 -8.08 -12.04
C PHE A 123 -13.23 -9.36 -11.55
N LEU A 124 -13.47 -9.77 -10.29
CA LEU A 124 -13.04 -11.05 -9.74
C LEU A 124 -14.14 -12.10 -9.81
N ASP A 125 -15.33 -11.73 -10.27
CA ASP A 125 -16.50 -12.59 -10.33
C ASP A 125 -16.59 -13.28 -11.71
N PRO A 126 -16.31 -14.59 -11.80
CA PRO A 126 -16.33 -15.30 -13.08
C PRO A 126 -17.73 -15.33 -13.70
N GLU A 127 -18.80 -15.20 -12.92
CA GLU A 127 -20.17 -15.17 -13.46
C GLU A 127 -20.48 -13.85 -14.17
N LYS A 128 -19.86 -12.74 -13.74
CA LYS A 128 -20.09 -11.41 -14.31
C LYS A 128 -19.20 -11.11 -15.50
N VAL A 129 -17.91 -11.47 -15.41
CA VAL A 129 -16.92 -11.10 -16.43
C VAL A 129 -16.42 -12.27 -17.24
N GLY A 130 -16.66 -13.52 -16.82
CA GLY A 130 -16.10 -14.72 -17.46
C GLY A 130 -14.68 -15.04 -16.96
N GLU A 131 -14.34 -16.33 -16.93
CA GLU A 131 -13.09 -16.84 -16.31
C GLU A 131 -11.82 -16.20 -16.89
N GLU A 132 -11.75 -16.02 -18.21
CA GLU A 132 -10.59 -15.40 -18.87
C GLU A 132 -10.39 -13.94 -18.41
N ASN A 133 -11.49 -13.19 -18.27
CA ASN A 133 -11.43 -11.79 -17.85
C ASN A 133 -11.10 -11.64 -16.35
N VAL A 134 -11.42 -12.64 -15.52
CA VAL A 134 -10.95 -12.67 -14.11
C VAL A 134 -9.42 -12.73 -14.05
N VAL A 135 -8.80 -13.55 -14.90
CA VAL A 135 -7.33 -13.64 -14.97
C VAL A 135 -6.74 -12.30 -15.39
N VAL A 136 -7.32 -11.64 -16.40
CA VAL A 136 -6.90 -10.30 -16.82
C VAL A 136 -7.05 -9.27 -15.70
N GLY A 137 -8.18 -9.30 -14.98
CA GLY A 137 -8.41 -8.44 -13.82
C GLY A 137 -7.40 -8.64 -12.70
N LEU A 138 -7.02 -9.90 -12.43
CA LEU A 138 -5.99 -10.23 -11.44
C LEU A 138 -4.60 -9.74 -11.87
N ILE A 139 -4.23 -9.93 -13.15
CA ILE A 139 -2.96 -9.41 -13.71
C ILE A 139 -2.93 -7.89 -13.62
N ALA A 140 -4.04 -7.20 -13.95
CA ALA A 140 -4.15 -5.75 -13.83
C ALA A 140 -3.99 -5.30 -12.37
N PHE A 141 -4.62 -6.00 -11.42
CA PHE A 141 -4.51 -5.70 -9.99
C PHE A 141 -3.08 -5.87 -9.46
N ILE A 142 -2.41 -6.98 -9.80
CA ILE A 142 -1.00 -7.22 -9.48
C ILE A 142 -0.11 -6.13 -10.07
N SER A 143 -0.34 -5.78 -11.34
CA SER A 143 0.44 -4.76 -12.04
C SER A 143 0.29 -3.39 -11.37
N LEU A 144 -0.94 -3.02 -11.02
CA LEU A 144 -1.24 -1.75 -10.34
C LEU A 144 -0.53 -1.64 -8.99
N LEU A 145 -0.54 -2.72 -8.19
CA LEU A 145 0.16 -2.76 -6.90
C LEU A 145 1.67 -2.56 -7.04
N ASN A 146 2.28 -3.18 -8.06
CA ASN A 146 3.70 -3.02 -8.34
C ASN A 146 4.06 -1.64 -8.92
N ILE A 147 3.17 -1.03 -9.73
CA ILE A 147 3.37 0.35 -10.24
C ILE A 147 3.37 1.34 -9.07
N PHE A 148 2.41 1.23 -8.15
CA PHE A 148 2.37 2.10 -6.97
C PHE A 148 3.61 1.95 -6.09
N TYR A 149 4.10 0.71 -5.93
CA TYR A 149 5.38 0.49 -5.29
C TYR A 149 6.54 1.18 -6.03
N GLY A 150 6.62 1.03 -7.35
CA GLY A 150 7.65 1.69 -8.16
C GLY A 150 7.63 3.22 -8.03
N VAL A 151 6.44 3.82 -8.00
CA VAL A 151 6.26 5.27 -7.76
C VAL A 151 6.74 5.65 -6.35
N ALA A 152 6.30 4.93 -5.31
CA ALA A 152 6.71 5.19 -3.94
C ALA A 152 8.23 5.02 -3.75
N TYR A 153 8.81 4.01 -4.37
CA TYR A 153 10.25 3.76 -4.39
C TYR A 153 11.02 4.90 -5.08
N GLY A 154 10.56 5.33 -6.25
CA GLY A 154 11.16 6.43 -7.01
C GLY A 154 11.09 7.76 -6.25
N MET A 155 9.95 8.06 -5.63
CA MET A 155 9.78 9.26 -4.82
C MET A 155 10.65 9.25 -3.56
N SER A 156 10.71 8.13 -2.86
CA SER A 156 11.57 7.99 -1.67
C SER A 156 13.04 8.20 -2.04
N SER A 157 13.47 7.62 -3.17
CA SER A 157 14.83 7.81 -3.70
C SER A 157 15.11 9.27 -4.08
N ALA A 158 14.15 9.94 -4.72
CA ALA A 158 14.28 11.36 -5.09
C ALA A 158 14.37 12.27 -3.86
N ARG A 159 13.60 11.98 -2.81
CA ARG A 159 13.67 12.71 -1.55
C ARG A 159 15.05 12.56 -0.91
N ASP A 160 15.56 11.34 -0.79
CA ASP A 160 16.85 11.07 -0.17
C ASP A 160 18.00 11.80 -0.90
N ILE A 161 17.91 11.96 -2.23
CA ILE A 161 18.86 12.77 -3.03
C ILE A 161 18.79 14.26 -2.67
N ILE A 162 17.60 14.79 -2.37
CA ILE A 162 17.38 16.21 -2.06
C ILE A 162 17.76 16.51 -0.60
N THR A 163 17.38 15.63 0.34
CA THR A 163 17.56 15.86 1.78
C THR A 163 18.92 15.38 2.31
N GLY A 164 19.52 14.37 1.67
CA GLY A 164 20.82 13.82 2.08
C GLY A 164 21.96 14.85 2.13
N PRO A 165 22.12 15.74 1.13
CA PRO A 165 23.13 16.79 1.19
C PRO A 165 22.94 17.79 2.34
N LEU A 166 21.70 18.02 2.78
CA LEU A 166 21.37 18.96 3.85
C LEU A 166 21.74 18.43 5.23
N GLU A 167 21.53 17.14 5.48
CA GLU A 167 21.96 16.47 6.72
C GLU A 167 23.47 16.46 6.88
N ILE A 168 24.20 16.19 5.79
CA ILE A 168 25.67 16.19 5.79
C ILE A 168 26.23 17.59 6.09
N LEU A 169 25.62 18.65 5.52
CA LEU A 169 26.00 20.04 5.80
C LEU A 169 25.67 20.50 7.23
N GLY A 170 24.59 19.97 7.82
CA GLY A 170 24.22 20.21 9.22
C GLY A 170 25.20 19.56 10.20
N GLU A 171 25.59 18.30 9.96
CA GLU A 171 26.60 17.58 10.76
C GLU A 171 27.98 18.23 10.70
N LEU A 172 28.35 18.85 9.56
CA LEU A 172 29.62 19.56 9.38
C LEU A 172 29.70 20.91 10.12
N HIS A 173 28.56 21.51 10.49
CA HIS A 173 28.50 22.82 11.16
C HIS A 173 28.37 22.76 12.69
N LEU A 174 28.19 21.59 13.29
CA LEU A 174 28.09 21.45 14.74
C LEU A 174 29.49 21.23 15.37
N PRO A 175 30.04 22.20 16.13
CA PRO A 175 31.23 21.93 16.93
C PRO A 175 30.89 20.91 18.03
N LYS A 176 31.77 19.92 18.22
CA LYS A 176 31.70 18.90 19.27
C LYS A 176 31.90 19.47 20.67
#